data_AF-A0A958AWZ4-F1
#
_entry.id   AF-A0A958AWZ4-F1
#
_cell.length_a   1.000
_cell.length_b   1.000
_cell.length_c   1.000
_cell.angle_alpha   90.00
_cell.angle_beta   90.00
_cell.angle_gamma   90.00
#
_symmetry.space_group_name_H-M   'P 1'
#
loop_
_entity.id
_entity.type
_entity.pdbx_description
1 polymer ?
#
loop_
_entity_poly.entity_id
_entity_poly.type
_entity_poly.pdbx_seq_one_letter_code
_entity_poly.pdbx_strand_id
1 'polypeptide(L)'
;GGSTGAINSLNSLRTVGRSLRAWVIPEQVSIPRAWQAFDASGQLNDANLEERLLEVGQQVTRFAYLHTSDHAAEFLNKWEEAQKNPGGE
;
A
#
# COMPACT_ATOMS: atom_id res chain seq x y z
N GLY A 1 -12.30 4.29 -15.16
CA GLY A 1 -12.25 5.52 -14.34
C GLY A 1 -12.64 6.68 -15.22
N GLY A 2 -13.58 7.52 -14.78
CA GLY A 2 -13.99 8.72 -15.52
C GLY A 2 -12.95 9.85 -15.44
N SER A 3 -13.37 11.06 -15.81
CA SER A 3 -12.53 12.27 -15.75
C SER A 3 -11.90 12.50 -14.36
N THR A 4 -12.61 12.14 -13.30
CA THR A 4 -12.23 12.38 -11.90
C THR A 4 -11.42 11.24 -11.26
N GLY A 5 -11.13 10.16 -11.99
CA GLY A 5 -10.46 8.98 -11.43
C GLY A 5 -11.41 8.02 -10.69
N ALA A 6 -10.91 7.32 -9.68
CA ALA A 6 -11.60 6.25 -8.96
C ALA A 6 -11.34 6.26 -7.43
N ILE A 7 -11.09 7.43 -6.85
CA ILE A 7 -10.74 7.57 -5.41
C ILE A 7 -11.82 6.98 -4.48
N ASN A 8 -13.10 7.23 -4.76
CA ASN A 8 -14.19 6.67 -3.96
C ASN A 8 -14.21 5.14 -3.99
N SER A 9 -13.99 4.54 -5.16
CA SER A 9 -13.88 3.09 -5.31
C SER A 9 -12.70 2.53 -4.52
N LEU A 10 -11.54 3.19 -4.54
CA LEU A 10 -10.36 2.79 -3.75
C LEU A 10 -10.64 2.87 -2.24
N ASN A 11 -11.36 3.89 -1.79
CA ASN A 11 -11.75 4.02 -0.39
C ASN A 11 -12.70 2.88 0.04
N SER A 12 -13.67 2.51 -0.80
CA SER A 12 -14.53 1.35 -0.56
C SER A 12 -13.72 0.05 -0.49
N LEU A 13 -12.78 -0.16 -1.42
CA LEU A 13 -11.90 -1.34 -1.41
C LEU A 13 -11.05 -1.42 -0.13
N ARG A 14 -10.55 -0.28 0.38
CA ARG A 14 -9.84 -0.24 1.66
C ARG A 14 -10.71 -0.69 2.82
N THR A 15 -11.97 -0.25 2.87
CA THR A 15 -12.93 -0.71 3.88
C THR A 15 -13.15 -2.21 3.79
N VAL A 16 -13.37 -2.75 2.59
CA VAL A 16 -13.52 -4.19 2.36
C VAL A 16 -12.27 -4.96 2.81
N GLY A 17 -11.08 -4.51 2.43
CA GLY A 17 -9.82 -5.14 2.84
C GLY A 17 -9.66 -5.19 4.36
N ARG A 18 -10.01 -4.11 5.07
CA ARG A 18 -10.02 -4.09 6.54
C ARG A 18 -11.03 -5.08 7.13
N SER A 19 -12.24 -5.17 6.57
CA SER A 19 -13.24 -6.15 7.01
C SER A 19 -12.75 -7.59 6.82
N LEU A 20 -11.95 -7.85 5.79
CA LEU A 20 -11.32 -9.15 5.53
C LEU A 20 -10.02 -9.37 6.33
N ARG A 21 -9.64 -8.45 7.23
CA ARG A 21 -8.37 -8.46 7.97
C ARG A 21 -7.13 -8.49 7.06
N ALA A 22 -7.23 -7.97 5.85
CA ALA A 22 -6.12 -7.83 4.93
C ALA A 22 -5.19 -6.68 5.36
N TRP A 23 -3.90 -6.83 5.10
CA TRP A 23 -2.94 -5.73 5.23
C TRP A 23 -3.14 -4.76 4.06
N VAL A 24 -3.70 -3.58 4.36
CA VAL A 24 -3.93 -2.54 3.35
C VAL A 24 -2.91 -1.42 3.56
N ILE A 25 -2.03 -1.23 2.59
CA ILE A 25 -1.04 -0.15 2.62
C ILE A 25 -1.69 1.24 2.53
N PRO A 26 -1.09 2.29 3.12
CA PRO A 26 -1.66 3.63 3.10
C PRO A 26 -1.58 4.29 1.71
N GLU A 27 -0.51 4.02 0.94
CA GLU A 27 -0.29 4.59 -0.38
C GLU A 27 -1.37 4.14 -1.37
N GLN A 28 -1.81 5.06 -2.22
CA GLN A 28 -2.81 4.79 -3.25
C GLN A 28 -2.61 5.67 -4.48
N VAL A 29 -2.94 5.11 -5.64
CA VAL A 29 -2.94 5.84 -6.91
C VAL A 29 -4.26 5.63 -7.62
N SER A 30 -4.88 6.75 -8.02
CA SER A 30 -6.06 6.77 -8.88
C SER A 30 -5.66 7.30 -10.24
N ILE A 31 -5.99 6.56 -11.30
CA ILE A 31 -5.69 6.94 -12.69
C ILE A 31 -6.94 7.57 -13.32
N PRO A 32 -7.01 8.91 -13.44
CA PRO A 32 -8.07 9.57 -14.20
C PRO A 32 -7.92 9.27 -15.69
N ARG A 33 -9.05 9.15 -16.41
CA ARG A 33 -9.05 8.90 -17.87
C ARG A 33 -8.07 7.79 -18.28
N ALA A 34 -8.12 6.64 -17.62
CA ALA A 34 -7.16 5.56 -17.82
C ALA A 34 -6.99 5.12 -19.29
N TRP A 35 -8.01 5.30 -20.14
CA TRP A 35 -7.93 5.02 -21.58
C TRP A 35 -6.99 5.97 -22.36
N GLN A 36 -6.57 7.08 -21.77
CA GLN A 36 -5.60 8.05 -22.30
C GLN A 36 -4.26 8.02 -21.53
N ALA A 37 -4.19 7.32 -20.41
CA ALA A 37 -3.02 7.33 -19.53
C ALA A 37 -1.84 6.52 -20.09
N PHE A 38 -2.11 5.62 -21.03
CA PHE A 38 -1.13 4.71 -21.61
C PHE A 38 -0.96 4.95 -23.11
N ASP A 39 0.25 4.76 -23.62
CA ASP A 39 0.55 4.74 -25.06
C ASP A 39 0.22 3.38 -25.70
N ALA A 40 0.46 3.28 -27.01
CA ALA A 40 0.21 2.04 -27.76
C ALA A 40 1.12 0.87 -27.35
N SER A 41 2.23 1.14 -26.66
CA SER A 41 3.13 0.11 -26.10
C SER A 41 2.76 -0.28 -24.67
N GLY A 42 1.76 0.37 -24.07
CA GLY A 42 1.33 0.14 -22.69
C GLY A 42 2.15 0.91 -21.64
N GLN A 43 2.98 1.87 -22.05
CA GLN A 43 3.74 2.73 -21.14
C GLN A 43 2.90 3.93 -20.70
N LEU A 44 3.17 4.45 -19.51
CA LEU A 44 2.49 5.63 -18.99
C LEU A 44 2.97 6.89 -19.70
N ASN A 45 2.03 7.76 -20.04
CA ASN A 45 2.32 9.05 -20.68
C ASN A 45 2.76 10.14 -19.67
N ASP A 46 2.62 9.89 -18.37
CA ASP A 46 2.88 10.84 -17.29
C ASP A 46 3.89 10.24 -16.29
N ALA A 47 5.09 10.83 -16.25
CA ALA A 47 6.17 10.39 -15.37
C ALA A 47 5.83 10.50 -13.88
N ASN A 48 4.99 11.47 -13.47
CA ASN A 48 4.56 11.58 -12.08
C ASN A 48 3.61 10.43 -11.72
N LEU A 49 2.74 10.04 -12.64
CA LEU A 49 1.86 8.90 -12.43
C LEU A 49 2.65 7.59 -12.36
N GLU A 50 3.68 7.45 -13.19
CA GLU A 50 4.61 6.32 -13.16
C GLU A 50 5.35 6.22 -11.82
N GLU A 51 5.96 7.32 -11.36
CA GLU A 51 6.66 7.39 -10.07
C GLU A 51 5.76 6.93 -8.92
N ARG A 52 4.53 7.45 -8.84
CA ARG A 52 3.58 7.10 -7.79
C ARG A 52 3.15 5.62 -7.85
N LEU A 53 3.02 5.05 -9.05
CA LEU A 53 2.71 3.62 -9.20
C LEU A 53 3.88 2.75 -8.76
N LEU A 54 5.12 3.17 -9.07
CA LEU A 54 6.32 2.51 -8.58
C LEU A 54 6.40 2.55 -7.05
N GLU A 55 6.13 3.70 -6.42
CA GLU A 55 6.09 3.83 -4.96
C GLU A 55 5.08 2.85 -4.33
N VAL A 56 3.86 2.78 -4.86
CA VAL A 56 2.84 1.82 -4.39
C VAL A 56 3.36 0.39 -4.52
N GLY A 57 3.94 0.01 -5.66
CA GLY A 57 4.49 -1.34 -5.88
C GLY A 57 5.62 -1.68 -4.92
N GLN A 58 6.50 -0.72 -4.63
CA GLN A 58 7.58 -0.87 -3.65
C GLN A 58 7.03 -1.09 -2.24
N GLN A 59 6.01 -0.33 -1.83
CA GLN A 59 5.38 -0.50 -0.52
C GLN A 59 4.65 -1.82 -0.40
N VAL A 60 3.88 -2.24 -1.41
CA VAL A 60 3.25 -3.57 -1.44
C VAL A 60 4.30 -4.66 -1.24
N THR A 61 5.40 -4.60 -1.99
CA THR A 61 6.48 -5.60 -1.89
C THR A 61 7.13 -5.61 -0.51
N ARG A 62 7.40 -4.44 0.05
CA ARG A 62 7.98 -4.29 1.40
C ARG A 62 7.07 -4.88 2.47
N PHE A 63 5.78 -4.56 2.46
CA PHE A 63 4.83 -5.08 3.45
C PHE A 63 4.55 -6.57 3.28
N ALA A 64 4.50 -7.07 2.04
CA ALA A 64 4.40 -8.51 1.78
C ALA A 64 5.61 -9.26 2.35
N TYR A 65 6.83 -8.75 2.14
CA TYR A 65 8.04 -9.32 2.73
C TYR A 65 8.01 -9.30 4.26
N LEU A 66 7.62 -8.16 4.86
CA LEU A 66 7.53 -8.04 6.32
C LEU A 66 6.52 -9.01 6.92
N HIS A 67 5.38 -9.23 6.26
CA HIS A 67 4.34 -10.14 6.70
C HIS A 67 4.81 -11.61 6.78
N THR A 68 5.79 -12.00 5.97
CA THR A 68 6.35 -13.36 5.94
C THR A 68 7.75 -13.45 6.53
N SER A 69 8.25 -12.37 7.16
CA SER A 69 9.65 -12.30 7.61
C SER A 69 9.82 -12.92 8.99
N ASP A 70 10.68 -13.93 9.09
CA ASP A 70 11.07 -14.52 10.38
C ASP A 70 11.74 -13.50 11.31
N HIS A 71 12.49 -12.54 10.75
CA HIS A 71 13.13 -11.48 11.53
C HIS A 71 12.09 -10.54 12.16
N ALA A 72 10.98 -10.28 11.45
CA ALA A 72 9.88 -9.48 11.99
C ALA A 72 9.16 -10.24 13.12
N ALA A 73 8.96 -11.56 12.97
CA ALA A 73 8.41 -12.40 14.01
C ALA A 73 9.33 -12.46 15.25
N GLU A 74 10.64 -12.61 15.06
CA GLU A 74 11.62 -12.60 16.14
C GLU A 74 11.62 -11.26 16.90
N PHE A 75 11.58 -10.14 16.17
CA PHE A 75 11.47 -8.81 16.77
C PHE A 75 10.22 -8.68 17.64
N LEU A 76 9.05 -9.11 17.14
CA LEU A 76 7.79 -9.04 17.89
C LEU A 76 7.85 -9.88 19.16
N ASN A 77 8.36 -11.11 19.10
CA ASN A 77 8.51 -11.96 20.28
C ASN A 77 9.39 -11.29 21.34
N LYS A 78 10.56 -10.76 20.94
CA LYS A 78 11.46 -10.01 21.84
C LYS A 78 10.82 -8.77 22.43
N TRP A 79 10.00 -8.07 21.64
CA TRP A 79 9.29 -6.88 22.07
C TRP A 79 8.21 -7.20 23.13
N GLU A 80 7.47 -8.29 22.95
CA GLU A 80 6.43 -8.72 23.91
C GLU A 80 7.01 -9.22 25.23
N GLU A 81 8.20 -9.82 25.20
CA GLU A 81 8.93 -10.26 26.40
C GLU A 81 9.64 -9.11 27.14
N ALA A 82 9.71 -7.93 26.55
CA ALA A 82 10.43 -6.80 27.13
C ALA A 82 9.79 -6.36 28.46
N GLN A 83 10.64 -6.09 29.46
CA GLN A 83 10.18 -5.57 30.75
C GLN A 83 9.39 -4.28 30.55
N LYS A 84 8.27 -4.14 31.27
CA LYS A 84 7.40 -2.96 31.20
C LYS A 84 8.23 -1.69 31.39
N ASN A 85 8.09 -0.75 30.45
CA ASN A 85 8.86 0.49 30.46
C ASN A 85 8.65 1.25 31.78
N PRO A 86 9.69 1.42 32.62
CA PRO A 86 9.55 2.05 33.93
C PRO A 86 9.27 3.55 33.86
N GLY A 87 9.41 4.19 32.69
CA GLY A 87 9.12 5.61 32.47
C GLY A 87 7.77 5.89 31.78
N GLY A 88 6.90 4.89 31.67
CA GLY A 88 5.57 5.02 31.08
C GLY A 88 4.48 5.21 32.14
N GLU A 89 4.59 6.25 32.96
CA GLU A 89 3.46 6.91 33.64
C GLU A 89 3.43 8.39 33.24
#